data_AF-A0A0U2Z2E2-F1
#
_entry.id   AF-A0A0U2Z2E2-F1
#
_cell.length_a   1.000
_cell.length_b   1.000
_cell.length_c   1.000
_cell.angle_alpha   90.00
_cell.angle_beta   90.00
_cell.angle_gamma   90.00
#
_symmetry.space_group_name_H-M   'P 1'
#
loop_
_entity.id
_entity.type
_entity.pdbx_description
1 polymer ?
#
loop_
_entity_poly.entity_id
_entity_poly.type
_entity_poly.pdbx_seq_one_letter_code
_entity_poly.pdbx_strand_id
1 'polypeptide(L)'
;MLEVTAVPVLTDNYVWLIHNGDTGETAAVDPSVAEPVLEAVATKGWSLTQVLNTHWHPDHTGGNAGIQAATGAPITGPAETEKVSKVDRIVRECDPVTVAGAKAVVWEIPAHTAGHIAYYFEDEGMIFVGDTMFAMGC
;
A
#
# COMPACT_ATOMS: atom_id res chain seq x y z
N MET A 1 4.22 14.34 11.04
CA MET A 1 4.63 14.57 9.63
C MET A 1 4.86 13.22 8.98
N LEU A 2 4.40 13.02 7.73
CA LEU A 2 4.61 11.77 7.02
C LEU A 2 6.00 11.69 6.39
N GLU A 3 6.66 10.54 6.52
CA GLU A 3 7.87 10.17 5.79
C GLU A 3 7.52 9.05 4.80
N VAL A 4 7.83 9.25 3.52
CA VAL A 4 7.64 8.24 2.47
C VAL A 4 8.99 7.65 2.07
N THR A 5 9.12 6.33 2.13
CA THR A 5 10.35 5.61 1.76
C THR A 5 10.01 4.52 0.74
N ALA A 6 10.78 4.46 -0.35
CA ALA A 6 10.72 3.34 -1.29
C ALA A 6 11.53 2.16 -0.78
N VAL A 7 10.96 0.96 -0.82
CA VAL A 7 11.67 -0.31 -0.63
C VAL A 7 11.74 -1.01 -1.99
N PRO A 8 12.91 -1.05 -2.65
CA PRO A 8 13.07 -1.77 -3.90
C PRO A 8 12.89 -3.27 -3.67
N VAL A 9 12.07 -3.91 -4.50
CA VAL A 9 11.81 -5.35 -4.45
C VAL A 9 11.75 -5.92 -5.85
N LEU A 10 11.90 -7.25 -5.96
CA LEU A 10 11.91 -7.97 -7.24
C LEU A 10 12.99 -7.38 -8.18
N THR A 11 12.62 -7.01 -9.41
CA THR A 11 13.56 -6.44 -10.39
C THR A 11 13.47 -4.92 -10.44
N ASP A 12 12.26 -4.37 -10.38
CA ASP A 12 11.95 -2.96 -10.64
C ASP A 12 10.71 -2.44 -9.88
N ASN A 13 10.07 -3.26 -9.03
CA ASN A 13 8.94 -2.83 -8.22
C ASN A 13 9.40 -2.00 -7.01
N TYR A 14 8.53 -1.09 -6.57
CA TYR A 14 8.67 -0.37 -5.30
C TYR A 14 7.49 -0.67 -4.39
N VAL A 15 7.80 -1.11 -3.16
CA VAL A 15 6.86 -1.00 -2.04
C VAL A 15 7.04 0.38 -1.43
N TRP A 16 5.95 1.11 -1.21
CA TRP A 16 6.02 2.40 -0.54
C TRP A 16 5.69 2.26 0.95
N LEU A 17 6.62 2.66 1.81
CA LEU A 17 6.37 2.84 3.23
C LEU A 17 5.91 4.27 3.49
N ILE A 18 4.80 4.42 4.20
CA ILE A 18 4.27 5.71 4.67
C ILE A 18 4.32 5.67 6.20
N HIS A 19 5.25 6.41 6.79
CA HIS A 19 5.45 6.45 8.24
C HIS A 19 4.98 7.77 8.83
N ASN A 20 4.26 7.73 9.94
CA ASN A 20 3.90 8.91 10.70
C ASN A 20 4.75 9.00 11.97
N GLY A 21 5.67 9.96 12.02
CA GLY A 21 6.54 10.16 13.18
C GLY A 21 5.82 10.60 14.45
N ASP A 22 4.58 11.12 14.36
CA ASP A 22 3.82 11.58 15.52
C ASP A 22 3.09 10.42 16.22
N THR A 23 2.64 9.42 15.46
CA THR A 23 1.90 8.25 15.99
C THR A 23 2.75 6.98 16.06
N GLY A 24 3.85 6.92 15.31
CA GLY A 24 4.67 5.72 15.13
C GLY A 24 4.07 4.69 14.15
N GLU A 25 2.89 4.95 13.60
CA GLU A 25 2.22 4.09 12.64
C GLU A 25 2.94 4.09 11.29
N THR A 26 2.98 2.94 10.63
CA THR A 26 3.51 2.79 9.28
C THR A 26 2.57 1.94 8.43
N ALA A 27 2.38 2.36 7.20
CA ALA A 27 1.65 1.61 6.18
C ALA A 27 2.59 1.16 5.06
N ALA A 28 2.36 -0.02 4.49
CA ALA A 28 3.00 -0.48 3.27
C ALA A 28 1.99 -0.50 2.13
N VAL A 29 2.30 0.17 1.02
CA VAL A 29 1.53 0.13 -0.23
C VAL A 29 2.19 -0.85 -1.18
N ASP A 30 1.42 -1.81 -1.67
CA ASP A 30 1.81 -2.85 -2.62
C ASP A 30 3.02 -3.70 -2.21
N PRO A 31 3.01 -4.35 -1.03
CA PRO A 31 4.13 -5.19 -0.63
C PRO A 31 4.21 -6.46 -1.49
N SER A 32 5.09 -6.45 -2.50
CA SER A 32 5.38 -7.58 -3.39
C SER A 32 5.95 -8.79 -2.66
N VAL A 33 6.83 -8.54 -1.67
CA VAL A 33 7.53 -9.54 -0.86
C VAL A 33 7.56 -9.03 0.57
N ALA A 34 7.36 -9.92 1.55
CA ALA A 34 7.21 -9.52 2.95
C ALA A 34 8.56 -9.12 3.60
N GLU A 35 9.59 -9.92 3.38
CA GLU A 35 10.86 -9.84 4.10
C GLU A 35 11.55 -8.48 3.95
N PRO A 36 11.73 -7.90 2.73
CA PRO A 36 12.38 -6.59 2.58
C PRO A 36 11.63 -5.47 3.29
N VAL A 37 10.29 -5.55 3.34
CA VAL A 37 9.43 -4.57 3.99
C VAL A 37 9.59 -4.66 5.51
N LEU A 38 9.55 -5.87 6.06
CA LEU A 38 9.73 -6.14 7.49
C LEU A 38 11.14 -5.74 7.97
N GLU A 39 12.17 -6.01 7.18
CA GLU A 39 13.55 -5.59 7.47
C GLU A 39 13.71 -4.07 7.45
N ALA A 40 13.08 -3.39 6.47
CA ALA A 40 13.15 -1.94 6.34
C ALA A 40 12.52 -1.23 7.55
N VAL A 41 11.32 -1.65 7.98
CA VAL A 41 10.67 -1.07 9.17
C VAL A 41 11.44 -1.41 10.45
N ALA A 42 11.97 -2.63 10.58
CA ALA A 42 12.76 -3.02 11.75
C ALA A 42 14.05 -2.19 11.88
N THR A 43 14.76 -1.97 10.76
CA THR A 43 15.99 -1.16 10.74
C THR A 43 15.74 0.28 11.17
N LYS A 44 14.58 0.84 10.82
CA LYS A 44 14.17 2.19 11.20
C LYS A 44 13.52 2.27 12.59
N GLY A 45 13.25 1.12 13.25
CA GLY A 45 12.51 1.08 14.51
C GLY A 45 11.02 1.45 14.36
N TRP A 46 10.46 1.25 13.16
CA TRP A 46 9.08 1.58 12.82
C TRP A 46 8.14 0.38 13.03
N SER A 47 6.87 0.68 13.32
CA SER A 47 5.83 -0.35 13.45
C SER A 47 4.99 -0.42 12.17
N LEU A 48 5.02 -1.56 11.48
CA LEU A 48 4.15 -1.80 10.33
C LEU A 48 2.75 -2.19 10.80
N THR A 49 1.81 -1.28 10.58
CA THR A 49 0.45 -1.34 11.15
C THR A 49 -0.64 -1.52 10.11
N GLN A 50 -0.36 -1.27 8.83
CA GLN A 50 -1.35 -1.33 7.75
C GLN A 50 -0.72 -1.82 6.45
N VAL A 51 -1.50 -2.57 5.66
CA VAL A 51 -1.16 -2.92 4.28
C VAL A 51 -2.25 -2.37 3.35
N LEU A 52 -1.83 -1.76 2.26
CA LEU A 52 -2.71 -1.26 1.21
C LEU A 52 -2.33 -1.88 -0.14
N ASN A 53 -3.31 -2.28 -0.93
CA ASN A 53 -3.08 -2.75 -2.30
C ASN A 53 -3.83 -1.88 -3.31
N THR A 54 -3.13 -1.49 -4.38
CA THR A 54 -3.71 -0.75 -5.51
C THR A 54 -4.50 -1.67 -6.44
N HIS A 55 -4.04 -2.91 -6.61
CA HIS A 55 -4.67 -3.92 -7.46
C HIS A 55 -4.26 -5.34 -7.06
N TRP A 56 -4.64 -6.34 -7.87
CA TRP A 56 -4.52 -7.75 -7.51
C TRP A 56 -3.21 -8.44 -7.93
N HIS A 57 -2.36 -7.86 -8.78
CA HIS A 57 -1.23 -8.62 -9.33
C HIS A 57 -0.28 -9.11 -8.22
N PRO A 58 0.29 -10.33 -8.33
CA PRO A 58 1.13 -10.91 -7.27
C PRO A 58 2.37 -10.11 -6.92
N ASP A 59 2.93 -9.33 -7.84
CA ASP A 59 4.02 -8.41 -7.59
C ASP A 59 3.60 -7.14 -6.84
N HIS A 60 2.32 -7.00 -6.46
CA HIS A 60 1.81 -5.96 -5.54
C HIS A 60 1.22 -6.56 -4.26
N THR A 61 0.79 -7.83 -4.29
CA THR A 61 0.10 -8.49 -3.17
C THR A 61 0.87 -9.64 -2.54
N GLY A 62 1.99 -10.05 -3.12
CA GLY A 62 2.69 -11.31 -2.78
C GLY A 62 3.20 -11.36 -1.33
N GLY A 63 3.53 -10.20 -0.74
CA GLY A 63 3.97 -10.06 0.63
C GLY A 63 2.84 -9.96 1.66
N ASN A 64 1.58 -9.78 1.23
CA ASN A 64 0.44 -9.53 2.12
C ASN A 64 0.33 -10.57 3.26
N ALA A 65 0.32 -11.86 2.90
CA ALA A 65 0.13 -12.93 3.88
C ALA A 65 1.30 -13.03 4.87
N GLY A 66 2.54 -12.84 4.40
CA GLY A 66 3.74 -12.85 5.25
C GLY A 66 3.74 -11.68 6.23
N ILE A 67 3.39 -10.48 5.76
CA ILE A 67 3.28 -9.29 6.62
C ILE A 67 2.16 -9.45 7.65
N GLN A 68 0.98 -9.89 7.22
CA GLN A 68 -0.14 -10.10 8.12
C GLN A 68 0.19 -11.15 9.19
N ALA A 69 0.86 -12.24 8.83
CA ALA A 69 1.30 -13.25 9.79
C ALA A 69 2.33 -12.72 10.80
N ALA A 70 3.25 -11.85 10.35
CA ALA A 70 4.31 -11.30 11.20
C ALA A 70 3.83 -10.16 12.12
N THR A 71 2.84 -9.37 11.68
CA THR A 71 2.49 -8.09 12.32
C THR A 71 1.05 -8.01 12.79
N GLY A 72 0.15 -8.82 12.24
CA GLY A 72 -1.29 -8.68 12.40
C GLY A 72 -1.89 -7.48 11.66
N ALA A 73 -1.12 -6.78 10.81
CA ALA A 73 -1.62 -5.63 10.06
C ALA A 73 -2.82 -6.02 9.17
N PRO A 74 -3.93 -5.26 9.19
CA PRO A 74 -5.05 -5.46 8.29
C PRO A 74 -4.68 -5.07 6.86
N ILE A 75 -5.25 -5.79 5.91
CA ILE A 75 -5.09 -5.53 4.48
C ILE A 75 -6.31 -4.76 3.96
N THR A 76 -6.06 -3.60 3.35
CA THR A 76 -7.08 -2.79 2.66
C THR A 76 -6.80 -2.80 1.17
N GLY A 77 -7.82 -2.97 0.32
CA GLY A 77 -7.62 -2.98 -1.13
C GLY A 77 -8.95 -3.01 -1.90
N PRO A 78 -8.91 -2.99 -3.24
CA PRO A 78 -10.11 -3.16 -4.05
C PRO A 78 -10.62 -4.61 -3.98
N ALA A 79 -11.88 -4.82 -4.36
CA ALA A 79 -12.51 -6.15 -4.33
C ALA A 79 -11.74 -7.20 -5.16
N GLU A 80 -11.03 -6.79 -6.21
CA GLU A 80 -10.27 -7.73 -7.04
C GLU A 80 -9.05 -8.34 -6.35
N THR A 81 -8.52 -7.73 -5.28
CA THR A 81 -7.41 -8.29 -4.51
C THR A 81 -7.80 -9.61 -3.84
N GLU A 82 -9.09 -9.83 -3.55
CA GLU A 82 -9.61 -11.08 -2.98
C GLU A 82 -9.39 -12.31 -3.88
N LYS A 83 -9.06 -12.12 -5.16
CA LYS A 83 -8.68 -13.21 -6.07
C LYS A 83 -7.45 -13.98 -5.60
N VAL A 84 -6.54 -13.32 -4.87
CA VAL A 84 -5.22 -13.87 -4.53
C VAL A 84 -4.81 -13.66 -3.07
N SER A 85 -5.45 -12.76 -2.34
CA SER A 85 -5.12 -12.44 -0.95
C SER A 85 -6.38 -12.17 -0.14
N LYS A 86 -6.40 -12.58 1.14
CA LYS A 86 -7.49 -12.19 2.04
C LYS A 86 -7.40 -10.68 2.30
N VAL A 87 -8.48 -9.96 2.04
CA VAL A 87 -8.60 -8.53 2.32
C VAL A 87 -9.47 -8.34 3.56
N ASP A 88 -9.02 -7.55 4.52
CA ASP A 88 -9.79 -7.27 5.75
C ASP A 88 -10.74 -6.07 5.57
N ARG A 89 -10.43 -5.16 4.63
CA ARG A 89 -11.31 -4.05 4.24
C ARG A 89 -11.29 -3.82 2.74
N ILE A 90 -12.42 -4.07 2.09
CA ILE A 90 -12.63 -3.69 0.69
C ILE A 90 -12.99 -2.20 0.62
N VAL A 91 -12.39 -1.49 -0.32
CA VAL A 91 -12.67 -0.06 -0.59
C VAL A 91 -12.94 0.17 -2.07
N ARG A 92 -13.60 1.29 -2.38
CA ARG A 92 -14.02 1.70 -3.73
C ARG A 92 -14.00 3.22 -3.89
N GLU A 93 -14.38 3.70 -5.07
CA GLU A 93 -14.42 5.12 -5.41
C GLU A 93 -15.00 5.99 -4.30
N CYS A 94 -14.29 7.10 -3.99
CA CYS A 94 -14.62 8.10 -2.98
C CYS A 94 -14.65 7.59 -1.52
N ASP A 95 -14.30 6.33 -1.23
CA ASP A 95 -14.24 5.87 0.16
C ASP A 95 -13.12 6.60 0.93
N PRO A 96 -13.39 7.10 2.15
CA PRO A 96 -12.35 7.66 2.99
C PRO A 96 -11.51 6.56 3.64
N VAL A 97 -10.20 6.75 3.65
CA VAL A 97 -9.25 5.89 4.36
C VAL A 97 -8.35 6.73 5.26
N THR A 98 -7.90 6.11 6.36
CA THR A 98 -6.91 6.71 7.26
C THR A 98 -5.66 5.85 7.20
N VAL A 99 -4.56 6.41 6.73
CA VAL A 99 -3.31 5.70 6.50
C VAL A 99 -2.21 6.35 7.34
N ALA A 100 -1.66 5.59 8.29
CA ALA A 100 -0.72 6.09 9.29
C ALA A 100 -1.20 7.43 9.93
N GLY A 101 -2.46 7.49 10.36
CA GLY A 101 -3.10 8.68 10.92
C GLY A 101 -3.44 9.82 9.94
N ALA A 102 -3.02 9.77 8.67
CA ALA A 102 -3.35 10.76 7.66
C ALA A 102 -4.61 10.38 6.86
N LYS A 103 -5.37 11.38 6.41
CA LYS A 103 -6.57 11.16 5.59
C LYS A 103 -6.18 10.98 4.13
N ALA A 104 -6.79 10.00 3.49
CA ALA A 104 -6.77 9.85 2.05
C ALA A 104 -8.16 9.45 1.53
N VAL A 105 -8.36 9.60 0.24
CA VAL A 105 -9.55 9.16 -0.48
C VAL A 105 -9.15 8.17 -1.57
N VAL A 106 -9.99 7.16 -1.76
CA VAL A 106 -9.79 6.15 -2.80
C VAL A 106 -10.31 6.68 -4.13
N TRP A 107 -9.50 6.56 -5.18
CA TRP A 107 -9.88 6.84 -6.56
C TRP A 107 -9.85 5.53 -7.35
N GLU A 108 -10.97 5.11 -7.93
CA GLU A 108 -11.00 4.07 -8.95
C GLU A 108 -10.37 4.61 -10.23
N ILE A 109 -9.35 3.90 -10.70
CA ILE A 109 -8.54 4.26 -11.85
C ILE A 109 -8.41 3.06 -12.80
N PRO A 110 -9.53 2.52 -13.29
CA PRO A 110 -9.53 1.29 -14.07
C PRO A 110 -8.79 1.48 -15.40
N ALA A 111 -7.80 0.64 -15.66
CA ALA A 111 -7.09 0.53 -16.94
C ALA A 111 -6.25 -0.75 -16.95
N HIS A 112 -5.09 -0.73 -16.28
CA HIS A 112 -4.19 -1.88 -16.14
C HIS A 112 -4.92 -3.12 -15.61
N THR A 113 -5.74 -2.91 -14.58
CA THR A 113 -6.77 -3.86 -14.15
C THR A 113 -8.11 -3.16 -14.03
N ALA A 114 -9.20 -3.94 -14.09
CA ALA A 114 -10.55 -3.42 -14.06
C ALA A 114 -10.97 -2.87 -12.67
N GLY A 115 -10.34 -3.36 -11.60
CA GLY A 115 -10.60 -2.91 -10.22
C GLY A 115 -9.47 -2.06 -9.62
N HIS A 116 -8.55 -1.54 -10.44
CA HIS A 116 -7.40 -0.76 -9.98
C HIS A 116 -7.84 0.51 -9.24
N ILE A 117 -7.20 0.81 -8.11
CA ILE A 117 -7.43 2.01 -7.31
C ILE A 117 -6.12 2.74 -6.97
N ALA A 118 -6.25 4.04 -6.71
CA ALA A 118 -5.23 4.88 -6.10
C ALA A 118 -5.66 5.38 -4.72
N TYR A 119 -4.66 5.69 -3.90
CA TYR A 119 -4.84 6.37 -2.61
C TYR A 119 -4.35 7.81 -2.71
N TYR A 120 -5.28 8.78 -2.70
CA TYR A 120 -4.99 10.20 -2.84
C TYR A 120 -5.02 10.93 -1.48
N PHE A 121 -3.89 11.54 -1.13
CA PHE A 121 -3.68 12.32 0.09
C PHE A 121 -3.69 13.81 -0.28
N GLU A 122 -4.87 14.44 -0.25
CA GLU A 122 -5.06 15.84 -0.66
C GLU A 122 -4.19 16.80 0.17
N ASP A 123 -4.24 16.70 1.50
CA ASP A 123 -3.51 17.58 2.42
C ASP A 123 -1.99 17.47 2.27
N GLU A 124 -1.49 16.33 1.77
CA GLU A 124 -0.07 16.07 1.60
C GLU A 124 0.41 16.25 0.14
N GLY A 125 -0.51 16.47 -0.80
CA GLY A 125 -0.19 16.57 -2.23
C GLY A 125 0.41 15.28 -2.81
N MET A 126 0.01 14.10 -2.31
CA MET A 126 0.56 12.81 -2.70
C MET A 126 -0.51 11.86 -3.25
N ILE A 127 -0.11 10.95 -4.14
CA ILE A 127 -0.98 9.88 -4.65
C ILE A 127 -0.16 8.61 -4.92
N PHE A 128 -0.71 7.46 -4.54
CA PHE A 128 -0.15 6.14 -4.86
C PHE A 128 -1.01 5.49 -5.93
N VAL A 129 -0.48 5.36 -7.15
CA VAL A 129 -1.24 5.05 -8.37
C VAL A 129 -1.04 3.64 -8.91
N GLY A 130 -0.21 2.83 -8.24
CA GLY A 130 0.24 1.53 -8.74
C GLY A 130 0.66 1.63 -10.21
N ASP A 131 0.18 0.67 -11.00
CA ASP A 131 0.56 0.54 -12.41
C ASP A 131 -0.30 1.32 -13.40
N THR A 132 -1.16 2.24 -12.95
CA THR A 132 -1.93 3.06 -13.89
C THR A 132 -1.11 4.20 -14.48
N MET A 133 -0.10 4.69 -13.76
CA MET A 133 0.80 5.74 -14.22
C MET A 133 2.20 5.55 -13.67
N PHE A 134 3.18 5.66 -14.56
CA PHE A 134 4.60 5.68 -14.24
C PHE A 134 5.20 7.03 -14.60
N ALA A 135 6.42 7.29 -14.12
CA ALA A 135 7.21 8.41 -14.64
C ALA A 135 7.40 8.20 -16.15
N MET A 136 6.80 9.10 -16.94
CA MET A 136 6.86 9.09 -18.41
C MET A 136 6.09 7.94 -19.10
N GLY A 137 5.13 7.28 -18.45
CA GLY A 137 4.36 6.20 -19.06
C GLY A 137 3.05 5.83 -18.33
N CYS A 138 2.32 4.89 -18.92
CA CYS A 138 1.16 4.20 -18.37
C CYS A 138 1.10 2.79 -18.97
#